data_AF-A0A6J7L611-F1
#
_entry.id   AF-A0A6J7L611-F1
#
_cell.length_a   1.000
_cell.length_b   1.000
_cell.length_c   1.000
_cell.angle_alpha   90.00
_cell.angle_beta   90.00
_cell.angle_gamma   90.00
#
_symmetry.space_group_name_H-M   'P 1'
#
loop_
_entity.id
_entity.type
_entity.pdbx_description
1 polymer ?
#
loop_
_entity_poly.entity_id
_entity_poly.type
_entity_poly.pdbx_seq_one_letter_code
_entity_poly.pdbx_strand_id
1 'polypeptide(L)'
;MKARERVSRMADQVEQQVSRFYDGGTLPCEGVPGQPPDPAEEMRIVLERHAEEGIETFSLERRLAYRDRHLGELLVPADATFRTDLTSVPALFTWLVPKTGAHLPAALLHDALVAGRDDPTSYVSTEGRTVDRVEADRVFRDAMADTGTGVIRRWIVWTAVTVATIFVGRAVPWSRARHWSYRVAAAVTIVTILWLGWSATSDLFDRSWFGAVDVPWMGDRPWWQELLGGLSGAIVLPLALSLLWGRLRMAGAIAGVMLAVLLHVTVGVAAIGATYLALEQLARRSALLAWALAAVVVVGALAVFAVLSGVSLA
;
A
#
# COMPACT_ATOMS: atom_id res chain seq x y z
N MET A 1 -24.16 -14.28 -27.07
CA MET A 1 -22.79 -14.78 -27.33
C MET A 1 -21.74 -13.69 -27.18
N LYS A 2 -21.80 -12.59 -27.96
CA LYS A 2 -20.83 -11.46 -27.92
C LYS A 2 -20.66 -10.75 -26.57
N ALA A 3 -21.69 -10.69 -25.71
CA ALA A 3 -21.59 -10.07 -24.38
C ALA A 3 -20.85 -10.96 -23.36
N ARG A 4 -21.06 -12.29 -23.41
CA ARG A 4 -20.31 -13.26 -22.60
C ARG A 4 -18.84 -13.32 -23.01
N GLU A 5 -18.53 -13.25 -24.31
CA GLU A 5 -17.16 -13.14 -24.80
C GLU A 5 -16.48 -11.82 -24.42
N ARG A 6 -17.22 -10.70 -24.36
CA ARG A 6 -16.68 -9.42 -23.85
C ARG A 6 -16.44 -9.45 -22.35
N VAL A 7 -17.33 -10.05 -21.56
CA VAL A 7 -17.12 -10.23 -20.12
C VAL A 7 -15.96 -11.20 -19.86
N SER A 8 -15.82 -12.25 -20.68
CA SER A 8 -14.68 -13.18 -20.64
C SER A 8 -13.36 -12.50 -21.01
N ARG A 9 -13.32 -11.57 -21.98
CA ARG A 9 -12.13 -10.76 -22.29
C ARG A 9 -11.85 -9.65 -21.29
N MET A 10 -12.88 -9.09 -20.65
CA MET A 10 -12.70 -8.13 -19.54
C MET A 10 -12.21 -8.82 -18.26
N ALA A 11 -12.45 -10.13 -18.17
CA ALA A 11 -11.92 -11.05 -17.18
C ALA A 11 -10.74 -11.86 -17.73
N ASP A 12 -9.87 -11.24 -18.55
CA ASP A 12 -8.46 -11.66 -18.63
C ASP A 12 -7.84 -11.40 -17.25
N GLN A 13 -8.24 -12.19 -16.25
CA GLN A 13 -7.39 -12.48 -15.14
C GLN A 13 -6.14 -13.04 -15.79
N VAL A 14 -5.04 -12.30 -15.68
CA VAL A 14 -3.71 -12.84 -15.95
C VAL A 14 -3.66 -14.23 -15.33
N GLU A 15 -3.68 -15.26 -16.18
CA GLU A 15 -3.69 -16.65 -15.75
C GLU A 15 -2.43 -16.85 -14.92
N GLN A 16 -2.57 -17.43 -13.73
CA GLN A 16 -1.45 -17.61 -12.82
C GLN A 16 -0.39 -18.47 -13.50
N GLN A 17 0.79 -17.91 -13.76
CA GLN A 17 1.90 -18.62 -14.38
C GLN A 17 3.12 -18.52 -13.47
N VAL A 18 3.15 -19.34 -12.41
CA VAL A 18 4.25 -19.35 -11.43
C VAL A 18 5.61 -19.57 -12.12
N SER A 19 5.64 -20.36 -13.19
CA SER A 19 6.84 -20.65 -13.99
C SER A 19 7.44 -19.43 -14.72
N ARG A 20 6.80 -18.26 -14.67
CA ARG A 20 7.41 -17.00 -15.11
C ARG A 20 8.47 -16.51 -14.15
N PHE A 21 8.40 -16.93 -12.89
CA PHE A 21 9.48 -16.83 -11.92
C PHE A 21 10.30 -18.11 -11.93
N TYR A 22 11.62 -17.97 -11.92
CA TYR A 22 12.55 -19.09 -11.88
C TYR A 22 13.89 -18.66 -11.27
N ASP A 23 14.82 -19.60 -11.13
CA ASP A 23 16.13 -19.36 -10.52
C ASP A 23 16.98 -18.38 -11.36
N GLY A 24 17.31 -17.22 -10.81
CA GLY A 24 18.15 -16.22 -11.46
C GLY A 24 19.65 -16.45 -11.30
N GLY A 25 20.06 -17.52 -10.61
CA GLY A 25 21.45 -17.80 -10.32
C GLY A 25 22.03 -16.85 -9.27
N THR A 26 23.34 -16.61 -9.34
CA THR A 26 24.06 -15.78 -8.37
C THR A 26 24.92 -14.74 -9.07
N LEU A 27 25.09 -13.59 -8.44
CA LEU A 27 26.10 -12.64 -8.87
C LEU A 27 27.51 -13.20 -8.60
N PRO A 28 28.51 -12.85 -9.41
CA PRO A 28 29.90 -13.18 -9.10
C PRO A 28 30.34 -12.47 -7.81
N CYS A 29 31.06 -13.19 -6.95
CA CYS A 29 31.70 -12.64 -5.75
C CYS A 29 33.20 -12.94 -5.78
N GLU A 30 33.98 -12.31 -4.89
CA GLU A 30 35.45 -12.39 -4.95
C GLU A 30 35.95 -13.85 -4.99
N GLY A 31 36.60 -14.22 -6.11
CA GLY A 31 37.13 -15.56 -6.32
C GLY A 31 36.11 -16.65 -6.66
N VAL A 32 34.81 -16.34 -6.73
CA VAL A 32 33.74 -17.30 -7.05
C VAL A 32 32.91 -16.80 -8.24
N PRO A 33 32.90 -17.54 -9.37
CA PRO A 33 32.10 -17.16 -10.53
C PRO A 33 30.60 -17.20 -10.18
N GLY A 34 29.85 -16.24 -10.71
CA GLY A 34 28.40 -16.23 -10.58
C GLY A 34 27.76 -17.38 -11.36
N GLN A 35 26.62 -17.86 -10.87
CA GLN A 35 25.80 -18.84 -11.58
C GLN A 35 24.86 -18.12 -12.54
N PRO A 36 24.74 -18.56 -13.82
CA PRO A 36 23.78 -18.00 -14.75
C PRO A 36 22.33 -18.34 -14.32
N PRO A 37 21.33 -17.59 -14.83
CA PRO A 37 19.92 -17.94 -14.62
C PRO A 37 19.59 -19.29 -15.27
N ASP A 38 18.76 -20.09 -14.61
CA ASP A 38 18.32 -21.41 -15.10
C ASP A 38 16.79 -21.51 -15.12
N PRO A 39 16.16 -21.37 -16.31
CA PRO A 39 14.71 -21.49 -16.46
C PRO A 39 14.08 -22.85 -16.13
N ALA A 40 14.89 -23.90 -15.99
CA ALA A 40 14.39 -25.23 -15.61
C ALA A 40 14.26 -25.39 -14.09
N GLU A 41 14.95 -24.54 -13.31
CA GLU A 41 14.95 -24.58 -11.86
C GLU A 41 13.88 -23.63 -11.28
N GLU A 42 13.23 -24.09 -10.21
CA GLU A 42 12.26 -23.28 -9.49
C GLU A 42 12.92 -22.07 -8.84
N MET A 43 12.17 -20.97 -8.75
CA MET A 43 12.61 -19.77 -8.06
C MET A 43 13.00 -20.05 -6.61
N ARG A 44 14.15 -19.53 -6.18
CA ARG A 44 14.66 -19.61 -4.80
C ARG A 44 14.92 -18.22 -4.25
N ILE A 45 14.35 -17.92 -3.09
CA ILE A 45 14.61 -16.67 -2.36
C ILE A 45 15.58 -16.98 -1.24
N VAL A 46 16.81 -16.45 -1.34
CA VAL A 46 17.83 -16.53 -0.29
C VAL A 46 18.18 -15.11 0.11
N LEU A 47 17.92 -14.79 1.38
CA LEU A 47 18.11 -13.44 1.92
C LEU A 47 19.14 -13.50 3.05
N GLU A 48 20.10 -12.59 3.02
CA GLU A 48 20.94 -12.30 4.18
C GLU A 48 20.42 -11.03 4.86
N ARG A 49 20.29 -11.10 6.19
CA ARG A 49 19.76 -10.03 7.02
C ARG A 49 20.89 -9.14 7.50
N HIS A 50 20.72 -7.84 7.31
CA HIS A 50 21.62 -6.78 7.75
C HIS A 50 20.92 -5.85 8.74
N ALA A 51 21.69 -5.25 9.63
CA ALA A 51 21.22 -4.23 10.57
C ALA A 51 22.04 -2.95 10.35
N GLU A 52 21.55 -2.05 9.51
CA GLU A 52 22.22 -0.82 9.12
C GLU A 52 21.54 0.35 9.84
N GLU A 53 22.28 1.08 10.68
CA GLU A 53 21.77 2.24 11.46
C GLU A 53 20.51 1.96 12.30
N GLY A 54 20.34 0.71 12.76
CA GLY A 54 19.16 0.29 13.52
C GLY A 54 17.91 0.00 12.67
N ILE A 55 18.04 0.05 11.34
CA ILE A 55 17.03 -0.37 10.39
C ILE A 55 17.41 -1.76 9.87
N GLU A 56 16.43 -2.66 9.86
CA GLU A 56 16.59 -4.00 9.30
C GLU A 56 16.48 -3.95 7.77
N THR A 57 17.52 -4.41 7.09
CA THR A 57 17.59 -4.50 5.63
C THR A 57 18.02 -5.91 5.22
N PHE A 58 17.78 -6.29 3.97
CA PHE A 58 18.13 -7.60 3.44
C PHE A 58 18.85 -7.47 2.11
N SER A 59 19.90 -8.28 1.90
CA SER A 59 20.49 -8.53 0.59
C SER A 59 19.88 -9.79 -0.02
N LEU A 60 19.78 -9.81 -1.34
CA LEU A 60 19.25 -10.94 -2.11
C LEU A 60 20.42 -11.75 -2.66
N GLU A 61 20.81 -12.81 -1.94
CA GLU A 61 21.97 -13.65 -2.22
C GLU A 61 21.82 -14.50 -3.48
N ARG A 62 20.57 -14.82 -3.82
CA ARG A 62 20.22 -15.54 -5.04
C ARG A 62 19.24 -14.71 -5.86
N ARG A 63 19.58 -14.48 -7.12
CA ARG A 63 18.82 -13.59 -8.00
C ARG A 63 17.46 -14.22 -8.32
N LEU A 64 16.46 -13.37 -8.51
CA LEU A 64 15.17 -13.73 -9.08
C LEU A 64 15.18 -13.42 -10.57
N ALA A 65 14.79 -14.38 -11.38
CA ALA A 65 14.49 -14.15 -12.78
C ALA A 65 12.98 -14.15 -12.98
N TYR A 66 12.47 -13.10 -13.62
CA TYR A 66 11.07 -12.96 -13.96
C TYR A 66 10.91 -12.66 -15.44
N ARG A 67 10.14 -13.48 -16.15
CA ARG A 67 9.74 -13.21 -17.53
C ARG A 67 8.57 -12.24 -17.51
N ASP A 68 8.81 -10.96 -17.72
CA ASP A 68 7.74 -10.01 -17.97
C ASP A 68 7.16 -10.18 -19.38
N ARG A 69 5.87 -9.89 -19.53
CA ARG A 69 5.15 -10.04 -20.80
C ARG A 69 5.55 -9.00 -21.84
N HIS A 70 6.04 -7.86 -21.41
CA HIS A 70 6.35 -6.72 -22.26
C HIS A 70 7.83 -6.41 -22.31
N LEU A 71 8.58 -6.67 -21.23
CA LEU A 71 9.99 -6.29 -21.05
C LEU A 71 10.97 -7.46 -21.20
N GLY A 72 10.47 -8.67 -21.42
CA GLY A 72 11.32 -9.85 -21.51
C GLY A 72 11.79 -10.29 -20.12
N GLU A 73 13.02 -10.80 -20.04
CA GLU A 73 13.57 -11.26 -18.77
C GLU A 73 14.08 -10.08 -17.92
N LEU A 74 13.63 -10.08 -16.67
CA LEU A 74 14.10 -9.19 -15.61
C LEU A 74 14.85 -10.04 -14.60
N LEU A 75 16.13 -9.75 -14.42
CA LEU A 75 17.03 -10.47 -13.53
C LEU A 75 17.47 -9.53 -12.39
N VAL A 76 17.07 -9.85 -11.16
CA VAL A 76 17.22 -8.97 -9.99
C VAL A 76 17.87 -9.69 -8.80
N PRO A 77 18.72 -9.03 -7.99
CA PRO A 77 19.19 -7.66 -8.18
C PRO A 77 20.14 -7.56 -9.38
N ALA A 78 20.41 -6.33 -9.84
CA ALA A 78 21.37 -6.09 -10.92
C ALA A 78 22.83 -6.19 -10.43
N ASP A 79 23.05 -5.86 -9.16
CA ASP A 79 24.35 -5.84 -8.48
C ASP A 79 24.22 -6.29 -7.01
N ALA A 80 25.36 -6.46 -6.34
CA ALA A 80 25.42 -6.98 -4.98
C ALA A 80 25.18 -5.91 -3.89
N THR A 81 25.06 -4.62 -4.26
CA THR A 81 24.82 -3.54 -3.31
C THR A 81 23.34 -3.34 -3.02
N PHE A 82 22.46 -3.99 -3.79
CA PHE A 82 21.02 -3.99 -3.55
C PHE A 82 20.67 -4.33 -2.09
N ARG A 83 19.76 -3.52 -1.53
CA ARG A 83 19.16 -3.69 -0.21
C ARG A 83 17.66 -3.49 -0.32
N THR A 84 16.89 -4.32 0.38
CA THR A 84 15.43 -4.27 0.45
C THR A 84 14.96 -4.37 1.90
N ASP A 85 13.82 -3.75 2.23
CA ASP A 85 13.10 -3.93 3.49
C ASP A 85 11.96 -4.95 3.37
N LEU A 86 12.05 -5.83 2.35
CA LEU A 86 11.07 -6.81 1.86
C LEU A 86 9.83 -6.19 1.23
N THR A 87 9.16 -5.29 1.96
CA THR A 87 8.02 -4.52 1.48
C THR A 87 7.84 -3.28 2.35
N SER A 88 7.98 -2.09 1.76
CA SER A 88 7.80 -0.80 2.42
C SER A 88 6.31 -0.46 2.69
N VAL A 89 5.64 -1.24 3.54
CA VAL A 89 4.29 -0.95 4.04
C VAL A 89 4.37 -0.17 5.35
N PRO A 90 3.73 1.01 5.48
CA PRO A 90 3.64 1.71 6.76
C PRO A 90 3.06 0.77 7.83
N ALA A 91 3.66 0.76 9.03
CA ALA A 91 3.29 -0.16 10.11
C ALA A 91 1.76 -0.23 10.35
N LEU A 92 1.10 0.93 10.25
CA LEU A 92 -0.35 1.09 10.39
C LEU A 92 -1.18 0.23 9.43
N PHE A 93 -0.64 -0.16 8.28
CA PHE A 93 -1.33 -0.91 7.23
C PHE A 93 -0.85 -2.36 7.09
N THR A 94 0.04 -2.82 7.97
CA THR A 94 0.56 -4.20 7.94
C THR A 94 -0.52 -5.26 8.23
N TRP A 95 -1.61 -4.88 8.92
CA TRP A 95 -2.78 -5.74 9.11
C TRP A 95 -3.55 -5.98 7.79
N LEU A 96 -3.45 -5.05 6.83
CA LEU A 96 -4.13 -5.12 5.54
C LEU A 96 -3.25 -5.81 4.48
N VAL A 97 -1.96 -5.46 4.45
CA VAL A 97 -0.96 -6.05 3.57
C VAL A 97 0.22 -6.53 4.42
N PRO A 98 0.33 -7.85 4.70
CA PRO A 98 1.45 -8.38 5.48
C PRO A 98 2.76 -8.19 4.71
N LYS A 99 3.90 -8.15 5.42
CA LYS A 99 5.24 -7.99 4.81
C LYS A 99 5.69 -9.18 3.95
N THR A 100 5.08 -10.34 4.14
CA THR A 100 5.45 -11.58 3.44
C THR A 100 4.21 -12.35 2.99
N GLY A 101 4.40 -13.29 2.08
CA GLY A 101 3.35 -14.14 1.52
C GLY A 101 3.53 -14.33 0.01
N ALA A 102 2.46 -14.69 -0.69
CA ALA A 102 2.50 -14.94 -2.14
C ALA A 102 3.01 -13.75 -2.98
N HIS A 103 2.91 -12.52 -2.47
CA HIS A 103 3.36 -11.31 -3.17
C HIS A 103 4.86 -11.01 -2.96
N LEU A 104 5.54 -11.69 -2.03
CA LEU A 104 6.94 -11.42 -1.67
C LEU A 104 7.89 -11.44 -2.88
N PRO A 105 7.84 -12.44 -3.80
CA PRO A 105 8.72 -12.43 -4.97
C PRO A 105 8.52 -11.20 -5.85
N ALA A 106 7.26 -10.78 -6.01
CA ALA A 106 6.90 -9.61 -6.79
C ALA A 106 7.34 -8.31 -6.09
N ALA A 107 7.32 -8.26 -4.75
CA ALA A 107 7.80 -7.12 -3.97
C ALA A 107 9.33 -6.97 -4.06
N LEU A 108 10.08 -8.07 -3.91
CA LEU A 108 11.54 -8.08 -4.11
C LEU A 108 11.91 -7.65 -5.53
N LEU A 109 11.14 -8.11 -6.53
CA LEU A 109 11.29 -7.66 -7.91
C LEU A 109 11.04 -6.15 -8.04
N HIS A 110 9.94 -5.63 -7.49
CA HIS A 110 9.61 -4.20 -7.55
C HIS A 110 10.67 -3.33 -6.88
N ASP A 111 11.11 -3.69 -5.68
CA ASP A 111 12.16 -2.97 -4.95
C ASP A 111 13.46 -2.89 -5.77
N ALA A 112 13.84 -3.96 -6.46
CA ALA A 112 15.01 -3.97 -7.31
C ALA A 112 14.85 -3.18 -8.62
N LEU A 113 13.63 -3.08 -9.16
CA LEU A 113 13.32 -2.26 -10.33
C LEU A 113 13.24 -0.77 -9.99
N VAL A 114 12.84 -0.46 -8.76
CA VAL A 114 12.65 0.88 -8.25
C VAL A 114 13.85 1.24 -7.37
N ALA A 115 14.95 1.66 -8.01
CA ALA A 115 16.21 1.97 -7.34
C ALA A 115 16.07 2.84 -6.06
N GLY A 116 17.05 2.69 -5.18
CA GLY A 116 17.11 3.33 -3.86
C GLY A 116 17.06 4.87 -3.89
N ARG A 117 16.94 5.49 -2.71
CA ARG A 117 16.67 6.93 -2.53
C ARG A 117 17.63 7.88 -3.26
N ASP A 118 18.85 7.45 -3.56
CA ASP A 118 19.92 8.30 -4.11
C ASP A 118 20.36 7.93 -5.53
N ASP A 119 19.74 6.91 -6.15
CA ASP A 119 20.18 6.41 -7.45
C ASP A 119 19.29 6.95 -8.59
N PRO A 120 19.85 7.52 -9.68
CA PRO A 120 19.08 7.74 -10.89
C PRO A 120 18.66 6.38 -11.47
N THR A 121 17.46 5.92 -11.10
CA THR A 121 16.82 4.69 -11.62
C THR A 121 17.04 4.54 -13.11
N SER A 122 17.77 3.50 -13.49
CA SER A 122 17.85 3.00 -14.86
C SER A 122 18.05 1.50 -14.83
N TYR A 123 17.15 0.76 -14.13
CA TYR A 123 17.14 -0.68 -14.32
C TYR A 123 16.96 -0.95 -15.82
N VAL A 124 17.92 -1.65 -16.39
CA VAL A 124 17.88 -2.06 -17.79
C VAL A 124 17.63 -3.56 -17.79
N SER A 125 16.53 -3.98 -18.42
CA SER A 125 16.22 -5.39 -18.66
C SER A 125 17.36 -6.09 -19.42
N THR A 126 17.37 -7.42 -19.40
CA THR A 126 18.39 -8.19 -20.13
C THR A 126 18.35 -7.94 -21.65
N GLU A 127 17.22 -7.45 -22.16
CA GLU A 127 17.03 -7.04 -23.55
C GLU A 127 17.36 -5.56 -23.82
N GLY A 128 17.99 -4.85 -22.88
CA GLY A 128 18.46 -3.48 -23.08
C GLY A 128 17.39 -2.39 -22.92
N ARG A 129 16.20 -2.72 -22.41
CA ARG A 129 15.12 -1.75 -22.20
C ARG A 129 15.17 -1.14 -20.81
N THR A 130 15.17 0.19 -20.75
CA THR A 130 15.07 0.96 -19.50
C THR A 130 13.68 0.82 -18.90
N VAL A 131 13.60 0.50 -17.61
CA VAL A 131 12.34 0.36 -16.88
C VAL A 131 12.10 1.63 -16.07
N ASP A 132 11.04 2.36 -16.41
CA ASP A 132 10.60 3.50 -15.59
C ASP A 132 9.74 3.07 -14.41
N ARG A 133 9.45 3.99 -13.48
CA ARG A 133 8.72 3.65 -12.26
C ARG A 133 7.26 3.25 -12.50
N VAL A 134 6.63 3.76 -13.56
CA VAL A 134 5.26 3.36 -13.94
C VAL A 134 5.26 1.95 -14.53
N GLU A 135 6.29 1.60 -15.30
CA GLU A 135 6.49 0.24 -15.78
C GLU A 135 6.79 -0.73 -14.64
N ALA A 136 7.63 -0.34 -13.67
CA ALA A 136 7.89 -1.15 -12.48
C ALA A 136 6.59 -1.42 -11.70
N ASP A 137 5.74 -0.42 -11.49
CA ASP A 137 4.43 -0.59 -10.84
C ASP A 137 3.55 -1.58 -11.62
N ARG A 138 3.53 -1.52 -12.96
CA ARG A 138 2.82 -2.50 -13.80
C ARG A 138 3.40 -3.90 -13.62
N VAL A 139 4.72 -4.06 -13.73
CA VAL A 139 5.42 -5.33 -13.57
C VAL A 139 5.07 -5.94 -12.21
N PHE A 140 5.06 -5.14 -11.14
CA PHE A 140 4.73 -5.60 -9.80
C PHE A 140 3.32 -6.20 -9.72
N ARG A 141 2.32 -5.52 -10.29
CA ARG A 141 0.94 -6.01 -10.32
C ARG A 141 0.80 -7.31 -11.11
N ASP A 142 1.46 -7.40 -12.26
CA ASP A 142 1.38 -8.57 -13.13
C ASP A 142 2.13 -9.75 -12.51
N ALA A 143 3.31 -9.51 -11.93
CA ALA A 143 4.09 -10.49 -11.17
C ALA A 143 3.33 -11.03 -9.95
N MET A 144 2.61 -10.17 -9.23
CA MET A 144 1.71 -10.60 -8.14
C MET A 144 0.63 -11.57 -8.64
N ALA A 145 0.11 -11.37 -9.86
CA ALA A 145 -0.85 -12.31 -10.44
C ALA A 145 -0.21 -13.68 -10.72
N ASP A 146 1.03 -13.68 -11.23
CA ASP A 146 1.77 -14.90 -11.55
C ASP A 146 2.15 -15.72 -10.31
N THR A 147 2.34 -15.06 -9.16
CA THR A 147 2.58 -15.75 -7.88
C THR A 147 1.30 -16.12 -7.11
N GLY A 148 0.12 -15.91 -7.70
CA GLY A 148 -1.17 -16.30 -7.10
C GLY A 148 -1.74 -15.30 -6.09
N THR A 149 -1.27 -14.04 -6.09
CA THR A 149 -1.86 -12.99 -5.26
C THR A 149 -3.27 -12.63 -5.75
N GLY A 150 -4.24 -12.69 -4.85
CA GLY A 150 -5.65 -12.43 -5.17
C GLY A 150 -5.88 -11.05 -5.83
N VAL A 151 -6.86 -11.00 -6.73
CA VAL A 151 -7.14 -9.84 -7.60
C VAL A 151 -7.32 -8.54 -6.81
N ILE A 152 -8.09 -8.56 -5.72
CA ILE A 152 -8.34 -7.37 -4.91
C ILE A 152 -7.03 -6.87 -4.29
N ARG A 153 -6.25 -7.77 -3.67
CA ARG A 153 -4.99 -7.42 -3.01
C ARG A 153 -3.98 -6.83 -3.98
N ARG A 154 -3.78 -7.43 -5.17
CA ARG A 154 -2.83 -6.91 -6.15
C ARG A 154 -3.20 -5.49 -6.63
N TRP A 155 -4.49 -5.18 -6.76
CA TRP A 155 -4.95 -3.85 -7.16
C TRP A 155 -4.79 -2.82 -6.04
N ILE A 156 -5.01 -3.21 -4.79
CA ILE A 156 -4.75 -2.36 -3.61
C ILE A 156 -3.26 -2.03 -3.53
N VAL A 157 -2.39 -3.04 -3.60
CA VAL A 157 -0.93 -2.88 -3.53
C VAL A 157 -0.43 -2.04 -4.71
N TRP A 158 -0.89 -2.34 -5.94
CA TRP A 158 -0.57 -1.54 -7.13
C TRP A 158 -0.98 -0.07 -6.98
N THR A 159 -2.14 0.18 -6.38
CA THR A 159 -2.62 1.55 -6.12
C THR A 159 -1.69 2.27 -5.15
N ALA A 160 -1.26 1.59 -4.09
CA ALA A 160 -0.34 2.17 -3.11
C ALA A 160 0.99 2.60 -3.75
N VAL A 161 1.62 1.73 -4.54
CA VAL A 161 2.88 2.08 -5.23
C VAL A 161 2.67 3.14 -6.31
N THR A 162 1.54 3.13 -7.02
CA THR A 162 1.20 4.17 -8.01
C THR A 162 1.05 5.54 -7.35
N VAL A 163 0.39 5.60 -6.19
CA VAL A 163 0.27 6.84 -5.40
C VAL A 163 1.65 7.29 -4.92
N ALA A 164 2.50 6.38 -4.44
CA ALA A 164 3.88 6.70 -4.07
C ALA A 164 4.68 7.25 -5.27
N THR A 165 4.48 6.69 -6.47
CA THR A 165 5.08 7.16 -7.73
C THR A 165 4.64 8.59 -8.07
N ILE A 166 3.38 8.97 -7.81
CA ILE A 166 2.92 10.35 -7.99
C ILE A 166 3.63 11.33 -7.05
N PHE A 167 3.82 10.97 -5.79
CA PHE A 167 4.39 11.88 -4.79
C PHE A 167 5.92 11.90 -4.79
N VAL A 168 6.55 10.73 -4.84
CA VAL A 168 8.00 10.55 -4.59
C VAL A 168 8.75 10.02 -5.83
N GLY A 169 8.04 9.56 -6.87
CA GLY A 169 8.66 9.05 -8.09
C GLY A 169 9.49 10.11 -8.82
N ARG A 170 10.74 9.77 -9.13
CA ARG A 170 11.69 10.66 -9.85
C ARG A 170 11.83 10.29 -11.33
N ALA A 171 11.90 9.00 -11.69
CA ALA A 171 11.89 8.53 -13.08
C ALA A 171 10.50 8.11 -13.53
N VAL A 172 9.72 9.08 -13.99
CA VAL A 172 8.39 8.87 -14.56
C VAL A 172 8.32 9.38 -16.00
N PRO A 173 7.59 8.72 -16.90
CA PRO A 173 7.50 9.09 -18.32
C PRO A 173 6.54 10.26 -18.55
N TRP A 174 6.37 11.14 -17.56
CA TRP A 174 5.39 12.22 -17.57
C TRP A 174 6.06 13.58 -17.74
N SER A 175 5.44 14.47 -18.49
CA SER A 175 5.81 15.88 -18.46
C SER A 175 5.57 16.47 -17.07
N ARG A 176 6.32 17.51 -16.69
CA ARG A 176 6.16 18.20 -15.39
C ARG A 176 4.72 18.65 -15.13
N ALA A 177 4.05 19.17 -16.15
CA ALA A 177 2.65 19.61 -16.05
C ALA A 177 1.70 18.44 -15.73
N ARG A 178 1.91 17.28 -16.37
CA ARG A 178 1.12 16.07 -16.12
C ARG A 178 1.40 15.47 -14.74
N HIS A 179 2.66 15.49 -14.31
CA HIS A 179 3.02 15.04 -12.97
C HIS A 179 2.34 15.91 -11.90
N TRP A 180 2.37 17.23 -12.08
CA TRP A 180 1.67 18.17 -11.21
C TRP A 180 0.14 17.98 -11.24
N SER A 181 -0.45 17.72 -12.40
CA SER A 181 -1.90 17.49 -12.47
C SER A 181 -2.33 16.27 -11.66
N TYR A 182 -1.53 15.20 -11.64
CA TYR A 182 -1.80 14.04 -10.78
C TYR A 182 -1.68 14.37 -9.28
N ARG A 183 -0.69 15.18 -8.89
CA ARG A 183 -0.53 15.63 -7.49
C ARG A 183 -1.70 16.50 -7.04
N VAL A 184 -2.14 17.43 -7.89
CA VAL A 184 -3.31 18.27 -7.62
C VAL A 184 -4.57 17.41 -7.52
N ALA A 185 -4.79 16.48 -8.46
CA ALA A 185 -5.92 15.57 -8.40
C ALA A 185 -5.92 14.74 -7.11
N ALA A 186 -4.76 14.22 -6.69
CA ALA A 186 -4.62 13.48 -5.44
C ALA A 186 -4.89 14.37 -4.21
N ALA A 187 -4.33 15.59 -4.16
CA ALA A 187 -4.55 16.53 -3.08
C ALA A 187 -6.01 16.93 -2.95
N VAL A 188 -6.68 17.28 -4.06
CA VAL A 188 -8.12 17.58 -4.10
C VAL A 188 -8.91 16.38 -3.59
N THR A 189 -8.60 15.17 -4.08
CA THR A 189 -9.29 13.95 -3.65
C THR A 189 -9.17 13.73 -2.14
N ILE A 190 -7.96 13.83 -1.59
CA ILE A 190 -7.69 13.64 -0.16
C ILE A 190 -8.43 14.70 0.68
N VAL A 191 -8.27 15.99 0.34
CA VAL A 191 -8.90 17.09 1.08
C VAL A 191 -10.42 16.97 1.06
N THR A 192 -11.01 16.69 -0.10
CA THR A 192 -12.46 16.50 -0.22
C THR A 192 -12.95 15.31 0.60
N ILE A 193 -12.26 14.17 0.56
CA ILE A 193 -12.65 12.98 1.35
C ILE A 193 -12.55 13.26 2.85
N LEU A 194 -11.47 13.89 3.31
CA LEU A 194 -11.29 14.21 4.72
C LEU A 194 -12.36 15.21 5.21
N TRP A 195 -12.63 16.25 4.42
CA TRP A 195 -13.62 17.26 4.78
C TRP A 195 -15.06 16.72 4.76
N LEU A 196 -15.41 15.89 3.77
CA LEU A 196 -16.73 15.25 3.73
C LEU A 196 -16.86 14.14 4.76
N GLY A 197 -15.78 13.41 5.07
CA GLY A 197 -15.74 12.45 6.17
C GLY A 197 -15.96 13.12 7.53
N TRP A 198 -15.32 14.27 7.76
CA TRP A 198 -15.56 15.13 8.92
C TRP A 198 -17.03 15.57 9.02
N SER A 199 -17.57 16.08 7.91
CA SER A 199 -18.96 16.55 7.84
C SER A 199 -19.97 15.42 8.06
N ALA A 200 -19.78 14.26 7.42
CA ALA A 200 -20.61 13.08 7.60
C ALA A 200 -20.54 12.53 9.04
N THR A 201 -19.37 12.62 9.68
CA THR A 201 -19.25 12.20 11.09
C THR A 201 -20.00 13.16 12.01
N SER A 202 -19.89 14.46 11.74
CA SER A 202 -20.62 15.49 12.48
C SER A 202 -22.13 15.25 12.43
N ASP A 203 -22.65 14.97 11.23
CA ASP A 203 -24.06 14.68 10.96
C ASP A 203 -24.52 13.41 11.67
N LEU A 204 -23.76 12.31 11.58
CA LEU A 204 -24.09 11.03 12.24
C LEU A 204 -24.22 11.13 13.78
N PHE A 205 -23.60 12.15 14.39
CA PHE A 205 -23.68 12.39 15.84
C PHE A 205 -24.63 13.54 16.21
N ASP A 206 -25.38 14.08 15.25
CA ASP A 206 -26.26 15.25 15.42
C ASP A 206 -25.52 16.45 16.03
N ARG A 207 -24.27 16.67 15.63
CA ARG A 207 -23.43 17.78 16.12
C ARG A 207 -23.07 18.73 15.00
N SER A 208 -23.01 20.02 15.31
CA SER A 208 -22.51 21.05 14.40
C SER A 208 -21.03 21.35 14.69
N TRP A 209 -20.13 20.54 14.18
CA TRP A 209 -18.69 20.78 14.34
C TRP A 209 -18.22 21.95 13.47
N PHE A 210 -17.15 22.62 13.90
CA PHE A 210 -16.58 23.74 13.16
C PHE A 210 -16.21 23.32 11.72
N GLY A 211 -16.70 24.06 10.73
CA GLY A 211 -16.43 23.83 9.31
C GLY A 211 -17.10 22.59 8.69
N ALA A 212 -17.92 21.86 9.45
CA ALA A 212 -18.78 20.81 8.91
C ALA A 212 -19.93 21.44 8.10
N VAL A 213 -20.34 20.76 7.04
CA VAL A 213 -21.48 21.15 6.21
C VAL A 213 -22.53 20.06 6.20
N ASP A 214 -23.79 20.46 6.05
CA ASP A 214 -24.89 19.50 5.93
C ASP A 214 -24.73 18.66 4.67
N VAL A 215 -24.80 17.36 4.85
CA VAL A 215 -24.53 16.40 3.79
C VAL A 215 -25.85 15.93 3.19
N PRO A 216 -26.18 16.28 1.93
CA PRO A 216 -27.54 16.11 1.40
C PRO A 216 -28.01 14.65 1.30
N TRP A 217 -27.07 13.69 1.28
CA TRP A 217 -27.38 12.26 1.26
C TRP A 217 -27.50 11.62 2.66
N MET A 218 -27.25 12.36 3.74
CA MET A 218 -27.51 11.94 5.11
C MET A 218 -28.76 12.69 5.61
N GLY A 219 -28.63 13.94 6.08
CA GLY A 219 -29.77 14.80 6.45
C GLY A 219 -30.66 14.21 7.55
N ASP A 220 -31.75 14.89 7.92
CA ASP A 220 -32.64 14.44 9.01
C ASP A 220 -33.31 13.09 8.70
N ARG A 221 -32.67 11.98 9.08
CA ARG A 221 -33.14 10.63 8.81
C ARG A 221 -32.89 9.72 10.02
N PRO A 222 -33.47 8.51 10.06
CA PRO A 222 -33.08 7.54 11.06
C PRO A 222 -31.59 7.19 10.92
N TRP A 223 -30.90 7.01 12.05
CA TRP A 223 -29.44 6.77 12.12
C TRP A 223 -28.89 5.74 11.12
N TRP A 224 -29.64 4.65 10.84
CA TRP A 224 -29.19 3.61 9.91
C TRP A 224 -29.22 4.06 8.45
N GLN A 225 -30.13 4.96 8.09
CA GLN A 225 -30.19 5.58 6.75
C GLN A 225 -29.06 6.57 6.57
N GLU A 226 -28.71 7.32 7.61
CA GLU A 226 -27.53 8.18 7.63
C GLU A 226 -26.26 7.36 7.48
N LEU A 227 -26.15 6.23 8.20
CA LEU A 227 -25.01 5.31 8.06
C LEU A 227 -24.88 4.76 6.63
N LEU A 228 -25.98 4.29 6.04
CA LEU A 228 -25.99 3.81 4.64
C LEU A 228 -25.73 4.94 3.64
N GLY A 229 -26.25 6.14 3.90
CA GLY A 229 -26.00 7.33 3.10
C GLY A 229 -24.53 7.73 3.15
N GLY A 230 -23.93 7.76 4.34
CA GLY A 230 -22.51 8.02 4.57
C GLY A 230 -21.62 7.01 3.84
N LEU A 231 -21.93 5.70 3.95
CA LEU A 231 -21.21 4.65 3.21
C LEU A 231 -21.36 4.82 1.70
N SER A 232 -22.56 5.16 1.22
CA SER A 232 -22.81 5.39 -0.21
C SER A 232 -22.00 6.59 -0.72
N GLY A 233 -21.97 7.69 0.03
CA GLY A 233 -21.13 8.86 -0.25
C GLY A 233 -19.64 8.52 -0.28
N ALA A 234 -19.18 7.71 0.68
CA ALA A 234 -17.80 7.21 0.76
C ALA A 234 -17.38 6.31 -0.42
N ILE A 235 -18.33 5.80 -1.21
CA ILE A 235 -18.05 5.03 -2.42
C ILE A 235 -18.22 5.90 -3.67
N VAL A 236 -19.37 6.56 -3.82
CA VAL A 236 -19.74 7.27 -5.06
C VAL A 236 -18.84 8.49 -5.29
N LEU A 237 -18.54 9.26 -4.24
CA LEU A 237 -17.77 10.50 -4.41
C LEU A 237 -16.32 10.23 -4.79
N PRO A 238 -15.59 9.29 -4.15
CA PRO A 238 -14.26 8.93 -4.62
C PRO A 238 -14.24 8.38 -6.05
N LEU A 239 -15.26 7.62 -6.46
CA LEU A 239 -15.37 7.16 -7.85
C LEU A 239 -15.53 8.34 -8.83
N ALA A 240 -16.32 9.36 -8.48
CA ALA A 240 -16.44 10.56 -9.28
C ALA A 240 -15.13 11.38 -9.31
N LEU A 241 -14.49 11.59 -8.16
CA LEU A 241 -13.20 12.29 -8.05
C LEU A 241 -12.08 11.57 -8.80
N SER A 242 -12.16 10.24 -8.93
CA SER A 242 -11.18 9.45 -9.68
C SER A 242 -11.08 9.83 -11.15
N LEU A 243 -12.11 10.46 -11.72
CA LEU A 243 -12.08 10.95 -13.11
C LEU A 243 -11.01 12.04 -13.31
N LEU A 244 -10.69 12.81 -12.27
CA LEU A 244 -9.62 13.83 -12.29
C LEU A 244 -8.22 13.22 -12.50
N TRP A 245 -8.06 11.92 -12.24
CA TRP A 245 -6.79 11.21 -12.35
C TRP A 245 -6.49 10.73 -13.78
N GLY A 246 -7.39 10.94 -14.74
CA GLY A 246 -7.18 10.61 -16.15
C GLY A 246 -6.84 9.13 -16.37
N ARG A 247 -5.62 8.83 -16.86
CA ARG A 247 -5.18 7.44 -17.08
C ARG A 247 -5.02 6.66 -15.78
N LEU A 248 -4.80 7.32 -14.65
CA LEU A 248 -4.65 6.71 -13.33
C LEU A 248 -5.99 6.65 -12.56
N ARG A 249 -7.14 6.79 -13.23
CA ARG A 249 -8.47 6.75 -12.61
C ARG A 249 -8.74 5.51 -11.75
N MET A 250 -8.19 4.35 -12.10
CA MET A 250 -8.37 3.15 -11.27
C MET A 250 -7.60 3.25 -9.94
N ALA A 251 -6.39 3.83 -9.95
CA ALA A 251 -5.66 4.10 -8.72
C ALA A 251 -6.40 5.14 -7.87
N GLY A 252 -6.90 6.22 -8.49
CA GLY A 252 -7.69 7.24 -7.80
C GLY A 252 -8.98 6.68 -7.18
N ALA A 253 -9.68 5.79 -7.90
CA ALA A 253 -10.89 5.13 -7.42
C ALA A 253 -10.61 4.25 -6.21
N ILE A 254 -9.61 3.36 -6.31
CA ILE A 254 -9.27 2.44 -5.21
C ILE A 254 -8.74 3.23 -4.01
N ALA A 255 -7.80 4.14 -4.21
CA ALA A 255 -7.21 4.95 -3.13
C ALA A 255 -8.27 5.78 -2.43
N GLY A 256 -9.14 6.45 -3.19
CA GLY A 256 -10.18 7.30 -2.64
C GLY A 256 -11.26 6.51 -1.89
N VAL A 257 -11.75 5.39 -2.46
CA VAL A 257 -12.74 4.54 -1.77
C VAL A 257 -12.13 3.95 -0.50
N MET A 258 -10.90 3.45 -0.56
CA MET A 258 -10.23 2.94 0.64
C MET A 258 -10.04 4.02 1.69
N LEU A 259 -9.58 5.21 1.32
CA LEU A 259 -9.40 6.32 2.25
C LEU A 259 -10.73 6.71 2.91
N ALA A 260 -11.81 6.82 2.14
CA ALA A 260 -13.11 7.23 2.64
C ALA A 260 -13.76 6.17 3.55
N VAL A 261 -13.76 4.90 3.12
CA VAL A 261 -14.37 3.79 3.87
C VAL A 261 -13.55 3.42 5.11
N LEU A 262 -12.23 3.48 5.02
CA LEU A 262 -11.33 3.13 6.12
C LEU A 262 -10.88 4.36 6.92
N LEU A 263 -11.47 5.54 6.72
CA LEU A 263 -11.03 6.77 7.38
C LEU A 263 -11.01 6.61 8.90
N HIS A 264 -12.15 6.25 9.49
CA HIS A 264 -12.30 6.09 10.94
C HIS A 264 -11.47 4.93 11.49
N VAL A 265 -11.37 3.83 10.75
CA VAL A 265 -10.49 2.70 11.11
C VAL A 265 -9.03 3.18 11.16
N THR A 266 -8.59 3.94 10.17
CA THR A 266 -7.23 4.48 10.09
C THR A 266 -6.94 5.42 11.25
N VAL A 267 -7.87 6.33 11.58
CA VAL A 267 -7.76 7.22 12.74
C VAL A 267 -7.68 6.41 14.05
N GLY A 268 -8.53 5.38 14.22
CA GLY A 268 -8.53 4.53 15.41
C GLY A 268 -7.23 3.76 15.59
N VAL A 269 -6.74 3.07 14.54
CA VAL A 269 -5.47 2.34 14.62
C VAL A 269 -4.29 3.30 14.81
N ALA A 270 -4.33 4.50 14.21
CA ALA A 270 -3.29 5.52 14.40
C ALA A 270 -3.25 6.03 15.85
N ALA A 271 -4.41 6.26 16.46
CA ALA A 271 -4.51 6.64 17.87
C ALA A 271 -3.93 5.55 18.79
N ILE A 272 -4.33 4.28 18.59
CA ILE A 272 -3.80 3.14 19.35
C ILE A 272 -2.28 3.02 19.18
N GLY A 273 -1.78 3.10 17.94
CA GLY A 273 -0.35 3.03 17.65
C GLY A 273 0.44 4.18 18.28
N ALA A 274 -0.08 5.41 18.23
CA ALA A 274 0.54 6.57 18.87
C ALA A 274 0.59 6.41 20.40
N THR A 275 -0.48 5.91 21.02
CA THR A 275 -0.51 5.61 22.46
C THR A 275 0.52 4.55 22.82
N TYR A 276 0.62 3.47 22.04
CA TYR A 276 1.62 2.43 22.24
C TYR A 276 3.05 3.00 22.16
N LEU A 277 3.37 3.76 21.11
CA LEU A 277 4.68 4.37 20.94
C LEU A 277 5.02 5.35 22.07
N ALA A 278 4.04 6.12 22.55
CA ALA A 278 4.21 7.01 23.69
C ALA A 278 4.51 6.23 24.98
N LEU A 279 3.80 5.13 25.23
CA LEU A 279 4.04 4.23 26.36
C LEU A 279 5.42 3.59 26.29
N GLU A 280 5.83 3.09 25.12
CA GLU A 280 7.15 2.48 24.93
C GLU A 280 8.26 3.50 25.16
N GLN A 281 8.10 4.72 24.62
CA GLN A 281 9.04 5.81 24.83
C GLN A 281 9.12 6.24 26.30
N LEU A 282 8.00 6.24 27.01
CA LEU A 282 7.93 6.56 28.43
C LEU A 282 8.56 5.46 29.28
N ALA A 283 8.30 4.19 28.97
CA ALA A 283 8.87 3.03 29.65
C ALA A 283 10.39 2.97 29.54
N ARG A 284 10.94 3.34 28.36
CA ARG A 284 12.39 3.52 28.17
C ARG A 284 12.99 4.60 29.08
N ARG A 285 12.21 5.60 29.49
CA ARG A 285 12.67 6.71 30.36
C ARG A 285 12.42 6.43 31.85
N SER A 286 11.25 5.92 32.21
CA SER A 286 10.95 5.41 33.55
C SER A 286 9.77 4.43 33.55
N ALA A 287 9.99 3.27 34.17
CA ALA A 287 8.96 2.24 34.30
C ALA A 287 7.75 2.72 35.13
N LEU A 288 7.99 3.54 36.16
CA LEU A 288 6.93 4.05 37.04
C LEU A 288 5.94 4.96 36.32
N LEU A 289 6.41 5.86 35.44
CA LEU A 289 5.52 6.74 34.67
C LEU A 289 4.71 5.95 33.63
N ALA A 290 5.29 4.90 33.04
CA ALA A 290 4.57 4.02 32.13
C ALA A 290 3.43 3.27 32.84
N TRP A 291 3.69 2.73 34.04
CA TRP A 291 2.65 2.09 34.86
C TRP A 291 1.57 3.08 35.32
N ALA A 292 1.93 4.31 35.70
CA ALA A 292 0.97 5.34 36.06
C ALA A 292 0.06 5.70 34.88
N LEU A 293 0.62 5.89 33.68
CA LEU A 293 -0.17 6.17 32.47
C LEU A 293 -1.08 5.00 32.09
N ALA A 294 -0.59 3.76 32.17
CA ALA A 294 -1.41 2.57 31.93
C ALA A 294 -2.58 2.48 32.92
N ALA A 295 -2.34 2.75 34.21
CA ALA A 295 -3.38 2.77 35.23
C ALA A 295 -4.45 3.84 34.95
N VAL A 296 -4.03 5.05 34.54
CA VAL A 296 -4.96 6.14 34.16
C VAL A 296 -5.85 5.71 32.98
N VAL A 297 -5.26 5.10 31.94
CA VAL A 297 -6.02 4.61 30.77
C VAL A 297 -7.03 3.53 31.18
N VAL A 298 -6.62 2.55 32.00
CA VAL A 298 -7.51 1.47 32.46
C VAL A 298 -8.64 2.01 33.33
N VAL A 299 -8.34 2.87 34.31
CA VAL A 299 -9.36 3.48 35.17
C VAL A 299 -10.32 4.34 34.36
N GLY A 300 -9.83 5.13 33.41
CA GLY A 300 -10.66 5.89 32.49
C GLY A 300 -11.59 5.01 31.65
N ALA A 301 -11.07 3.91 31.09
CA ALA A 301 -11.85 2.95 30.32
C ALA A 301 -12.93 2.26 31.17
N LEU A 302 -12.59 1.85 32.40
CA LEU A 302 -13.55 1.24 33.34
C LEU A 302 -14.64 2.23 33.75
N ALA A 303 -14.29 3.50 33.99
CA ALA A 303 -15.26 4.53 34.31
C ALA A 303 -16.24 4.79 33.15
N VAL A 304 -15.72 4.91 31.93
CA VAL A 304 -16.55 5.03 30.72
C VAL A 304 -17.44 3.81 30.54
N PHE A 305 -16.90 2.61 30.71
CA PHE A 305 -17.67 1.37 30.61
C PHE A 305 -18.80 1.32 31.66
N ALA A 306 -18.52 1.66 32.92
CA ALA A 306 -19.51 1.68 34.00
C ALA A 306 -20.64 2.69 33.71
N VAL A 307 -20.29 3.90 33.25
CA VAL A 307 -21.26 4.94 32.86
C VAL A 307 -22.15 4.46 31.70
N LEU A 308 -21.56 3.86 30.67
CA LEU A 308 -22.29 3.45 29.46
C LEU A 308 -23.09 2.15 29.66
N SER A 309 -22.65 1.25 30.53
CA SER A 309 -23.35 0.00 30.84
C SER A 309 -24.48 0.17 31.85
N GLY A 310 -24.66 1.37 32.41
CA GLY A 310 -25.62 1.60 33.49
C GLY A 310 -25.26 0.89 34.80
N VAL A 311 -24.04 0.34 34.88
CA VAL A 311 -23.50 -0.24 36.12
C VAL A 311 -23.09 0.93 37.01
N SER A 312 -24.05 1.40 37.80
CA SER A 312 -23.75 2.30 38.90
C SER A 312 -22.86 1.51 39.87
N LEU A 313 -21.58 1.88 39.95
CA LEU A 313 -20.63 1.36 40.94
C LEU A 313 -21.12 1.82 42.32
N ALA A 314 -21.93 0.97 42.96
CA ALA A 314 -22.29 1.06 44.37
C ALA A 314 -21.14 0.58 45.25
#